data_AF-A0A509BFM7-F1
#
_entry.id   AF-A0A509BFM7-F1
#
_cell.length_a   1.000
_cell.length_b   1.000
_cell.length_c   1.000
_cell.angle_alpha   90.00
_cell.angle_beta   90.00
_cell.angle_gamma   90.00
#
_symmetry.space_group_name_H-M   'P 1'
#
loop_
_entity.id
_entity.type
_entity.pdbx_description
1 polymer ?
#
loop_
_entity_poly.entity_id
_entity_poly.type
_entity_poly.pdbx_seq_one_letter_code
_entity_poly.pdbx_strand_id
1 'polypeptide(L)'
;MAFLGAELRSGIEIVTAALNLEEHIHDCTLVVTGEGRIDSQSIRGKVPIGVANVAKKYHKPVIGIAGSLTHDVGIVHHYGIDAVFSVLTRIVTLEEAFRGAFDNIYRASRNVAAALAIGMRSAG
;
A
#
# COMPACT_ATOMS: atom_id res chain seq x y z
N MET A 1 0.29 24.09 19.91
CA MET A 1 1.39 24.81 19.23
C MET A 1 1.97 25.98 20.03
N ALA A 2 1.57 26.21 21.30
CA ALA A 2 1.92 27.45 22.01
C ALA A 2 3.14 27.37 22.97
N PHE A 3 3.69 26.18 23.25
CA PHE A 3 4.70 26.03 24.32
C PHE A 3 6.00 25.31 23.90
N LEU A 4 5.96 24.49 22.85
CA LEU A 4 7.06 23.58 22.50
C LEU A 4 7.72 23.90 21.14
N GLY A 5 7.32 24.98 20.46
CA GLY A 5 7.82 25.30 19.11
C GLY A 5 7.58 24.20 18.06
N ALA A 6 6.64 23.28 18.32
CA ALA A 6 6.39 22.14 17.45
C ALA A 6 5.54 22.51 16.23
N GLU A 7 5.91 21.97 15.07
CA GLU A 7 5.20 22.14 13.80
C GLU A 7 4.18 21.01 13.60
N LEU A 8 2.97 21.35 13.12
CA LEU A 8 2.04 20.33 12.64
C LEU A 8 2.56 19.87 11.28
N ARG A 9 2.78 18.58 11.14
CA ARG A 9 3.13 17.96 9.88
C ARG A 9 2.22 16.76 9.65
N SER A 10 2.07 16.37 8.39
CA SER A 10 1.33 15.16 8.05
C SER A 10 1.99 13.94 8.73
N GLY A 11 1.20 13.08 9.36
CA GLY A 11 1.74 11.91 10.06
C GLY A 11 2.58 11.01 9.13
N ILE A 12 2.17 10.87 7.87
CA ILE A 12 2.94 10.08 6.90
C ILE A 12 4.24 10.76 6.50
N GLU A 13 4.31 12.09 6.45
CA GLU A 13 5.56 12.80 6.19
C GLU A 13 6.55 12.62 7.35
N ILE A 14 6.06 12.69 8.59
CA ILE A 14 6.87 12.45 9.78
C ILE A 14 7.46 11.03 9.74
N VAL A 15 6.63 10.01 9.49
CA VAL A 15 7.08 8.61 9.44
C VAL A 15 8.01 8.36 8.25
N THR A 16 7.68 8.87 7.06
CA THR A 16 8.51 8.72 5.85
C THR A 16 9.91 9.30 6.07
N ALA A 17 9.99 10.49 6.66
CA ALA A 17 11.25 11.14 6.98
C ALA A 17 12.01 10.41 8.09
N ALA A 18 11.32 9.97 9.15
CA ALA A 18 11.95 9.26 10.26
C ALA A 18 12.53 7.88 9.86
N LEU A 19 11.98 7.25 8.82
CA LEU A 19 12.41 5.94 8.33
C LEU A 19 13.31 5.99 7.09
N ASN A 20 13.71 7.19 6.62
CA ASN A 20 14.44 7.36 5.34
C ASN A 20 13.78 6.59 4.17
N LEU A 21 12.45 6.55 4.13
CA LEU A 21 11.72 5.73 3.17
C LEU A 21 12.04 6.12 1.71
N GLU A 22 12.29 7.40 1.45
CA GLU A 22 12.62 7.93 0.13
C GLU A 22 13.92 7.32 -0.44
N GLU A 23 14.93 7.13 0.39
CA GLU A 23 16.21 6.51 0.01
C GLU A 23 16.01 5.03 -0.37
N HIS A 24 15.26 4.28 0.42
CA HIS A 24 14.94 2.88 0.11
C HIS A 24 14.11 2.72 -1.16
N ILE A 25 13.19 3.65 -1.41
CA ILE A 25 12.36 3.65 -2.61
C ILE A 25 13.19 3.96 -3.87
N HIS A 26 14.17 4.85 -3.78
CA HIS A 26 15.03 5.19 -4.91
C HIS A 26 15.69 3.93 -5.51
N ASP A 27 16.20 3.04 -4.67
CA ASP A 27 16.97 1.86 -5.09
C ASP A 27 16.11 0.61 -5.35
N CYS A 28 14.81 0.64 -5.04
CA CYS A 28 13.93 -0.51 -5.24
C CYS A 28 13.47 -0.67 -6.71
N THR A 29 12.97 -1.86 -7.06
CA THR A 29 12.35 -2.13 -8.37
C THR A 29 10.82 -2.14 -8.32
N LEU A 30 10.26 -2.35 -7.13
CA LEU A 30 8.83 -2.46 -6.87
C LEU A 30 8.54 -2.04 -5.43
N VAL A 31 7.47 -1.28 -5.23
CA VAL A 31 6.96 -0.93 -3.90
C VAL A 31 5.70 -1.72 -3.62
N VAL A 32 5.66 -2.36 -2.45
CA VAL A 32 4.44 -2.99 -1.93
C VAL A 32 4.03 -2.26 -0.66
N THR A 33 2.77 -1.86 -0.57
CA THR A 33 2.20 -1.17 0.59
C THR A 33 0.84 -1.77 0.96
N GLY A 34 0.25 -1.36 2.07
CA GLY A 34 -1.02 -1.91 2.53
C GLY A 34 -1.56 -1.23 3.77
N GLU A 35 -2.85 -1.47 4.02
CA GLU A 35 -3.54 -1.11 5.26
C GLU A 35 -4.77 -2.02 5.46
N GLY A 36 -5.44 -1.92 6.61
CA GLY A 36 -6.60 -2.78 6.91
C GLY A 36 -7.78 -2.59 5.95
N ARG A 37 -7.99 -1.37 5.46
CA ARG A 37 -9.01 -1.04 4.46
C ARG A 37 -8.51 0.07 3.54
N ILE A 38 -8.48 -0.20 2.25
CA ILE A 38 -8.23 0.83 1.23
C ILE A 38 -9.57 1.28 0.64
N ASP A 39 -9.81 2.59 0.72
CA ASP A 39 -11.02 3.26 0.25
C ASP A 39 -10.70 4.69 -0.24
N SER A 40 -11.71 5.48 -0.62
CA SER A 40 -11.50 6.88 -1.00
C SER A 40 -11.01 7.78 0.14
N GLN A 41 -11.07 7.35 1.41
CA GLN A 41 -10.45 8.11 2.50
C GLN A 41 -8.95 7.86 2.56
N SER A 42 -8.44 6.76 2.00
CA SER A 42 -7.01 6.48 1.93
C SER A 42 -6.24 7.56 1.17
N ILE A 43 -6.87 8.18 0.15
CA ILE A 43 -6.29 9.30 -0.61
C ILE A 43 -6.10 10.57 0.23
N ARG A 44 -6.73 10.67 1.41
CA ARG A 44 -6.65 11.83 2.30
C ARG A 44 -5.40 11.82 3.20
N GLY A 45 -4.30 11.28 2.70
CA GLY A 45 -3.01 11.27 3.41
C GLY A 45 -2.77 10.06 4.33
N LYS A 46 -3.42 8.92 4.06
CA LYS A 46 -3.08 7.66 4.74
C LYS A 46 -1.80 7.04 4.16
N VAL A 47 -1.32 6.01 4.84
CA VAL A 47 -0.03 5.33 4.57
C VAL A 47 0.12 4.90 3.10
N PRO A 48 -0.84 4.17 2.47
CA PRO A 48 -0.62 3.67 1.12
C PRO A 48 -0.36 4.77 0.08
N ILE A 49 -1.02 5.91 0.27
CA ILE A 49 -0.97 7.03 -0.68
C ILE A 49 0.28 7.89 -0.44
N GLY A 50 0.71 8.07 0.81
CA GLY A 50 2.00 8.70 1.07
C GLY A 50 3.16 7.87 0.52
N VAL A 51 3.14 6.55 0.70
CA VAL A 51 4.12 5.63 0.11
C VAL A 51 4.09 5.70 -1.42
N ALA A 52 2.89 5.69 -2.03
CA ALA A 52 2.74 5.80 -3.48
C ALA A 52 3.28 7.14 -4.01
N ASN A 53 2.99 8.25 -3.34
CA ASN A 53 3.49 9.57 -3.74
C ASN A 53 5.02 9.62 -3.76
N VAL A 54 5.69 9.05 -2.76
CA VAL A 54 7.16 8.96 -2.74
C VAL A 54 7.67 8.05 -3.86
N ALA A 55 7.05 6.89 -4.06
CA ALA A 55 7.38 5.95 -5.14
C ALA A 55 7.28 6.58 -6.53
N LYS A 56 6.25 7.40 -6.77
CA LYS A 56 6.02 8.05 -8.07
C LYS A 56 7.00 9.16 -8.40
N LYS A 57 7.66 9.79 -7.42
CA LYS A 57 8.80 10.69 -7.68
C LYS A 57 9.94 10.00 -8.43
N TYR A 58 10.10 8.69 -8.24
CA TYR A 58 11.15 7.87 -8.85
C TYR A 58 10.61 6.87 -9.88
N HIS A 59 9.39 7.09 -10.36
CA HIS A 59 8.72 6.24 -11.34
C HIS A 59 8.65 4.76 -10.96
N LYS A 60 8.57 4.45 -9.66
CA LYS A 60 8.48 3.06 -9.19
C LYS A 60 7.04 2.54 -9.32
N PRO A 61 6.85 1.27 -9.73
CA PRO A 61 5.55 0.63 -9.66
C PRO A 61 5.15 0.37 -8.20
N VAL A 62 3.86 0.46 -7.90
CA VAL A 62 3.28 0.39 -6.56
C VAL A 62 2.10 -0.58 -6.56
N ILE A 63 2.16 -1.56 -5.67
CA ILE A 63 1.06 -2.50 -5.42
C ILE A 63 0.54 -2.33 -4.00
N GLY A 64 -0.76 -2.14 -3.86
CA GLY A 64 -1.47 -2.13 -2.58
C GLY A 64 -2.05 -3.51 -2.24
N ILE A 65 -1.85 -3.98 -1.01
CA ILE A 65 -2.49 -5.19 -0.48
C ILE A 65 -3.25 -4.80 0.78
N ALA A 66 -4.56 -5.05 0.81
CA ALA A 66 -5.43 -4.57 1.89
C ALA A 66 -6.33 -5.65 2.49
N GLY A 67 -6.68 -5.47 3.77
CA GLY A 67 -7.64 -6.33 4.48
C GLY A 67 -9.02 -6.35 3.82
N SER A 68 -9.46 -5.20 3.32
CA SER A 68 -10.71 -5.03 2.58
C SER A 68 -10.60 -3.88 1.59
N LEU A 69 -11.36 -3.95 0.50
CA LEU A 69 -11.52 -2.88 -0.47
C LEU A 69 -12.98 -2.46 -0.52
N THR A 70 -13.24 -1.18 -0.72
CA THR A 70 -14.59 -0.64 -0.92
C THR A 70 -14.91 -0.48 -2.41
N HIS A 71 -16.18 -0.23 -2.72
CA HIS A 71 -16.65 -0.08 -4.10
C HIS A 71 -15.97 1.07 -4.88
N ASP A 72 -15.50 2.09 -4.16
CA ASP A 72 -14.85 3.29 -4.69
C ASP A 72 -13.31 3.20 -4.69
N VAL A 73 -12.73 2.02 -4.40
CA VAL A 73 -11.27 1.82 -4.32
C VAL A 73 -10.54 2.28 -5.58
N GLY A 74 -11.17 2.20 -6.76
CA GLY A 74 -10.54 2.57 -8.03
C GLY A 74 -9.98 4.00 -8.09
N ILE A 75 -10.43 4.90 -7.21
CA ILE A 75 -9.86 6.24 -7.08
C ILE A 75 -8.35 6.21 -6.79
N VAL A 76 -7.84 5.22 -6.05
CA VAL A 76 -6.43 5.15 -5.65
C VAL A 76 -5.45 5.06 -6.82
N HIS A 77 -5.91 4.59 -7.98
CA HIS A 77 -5.11 4.53 -9.19
C HIS A 77 -4.69 5.91 -9.69
N HIS A 78 -5.54 6.93 -9.49
CA HIS A 78 -5.23 8.32 -9.83
C HIS A 78 -4.23 8.95 -8.83
N TYR A 79 -3.96 8.27 -7.71
CA TYR A 79 -3.06 8.71 -6.64
C TYR A 79 -1.83 7.81 -6.52
N GLY A 80 -1.45 7.13 -7.60
CA GLY A 80 -0.15 6.46 -7.73
C GLY A 80 -0.11 4.99 -7.31
N ILE A 81 -1.22 4.36 -6.94
CA ILE A 81 -1.26 2.90 -6.75
C ILE A 81 -1.56 2.23 -8.09
N ASP A 82 -0.64 1.46 -8.66
CA ASP A 82 -0.84 0.85 -10.00
C ASP A 82 -1.75 -0.39 -9.96
N ALA A 83 -1.69 -1.16 -8.87
CA ALA A 83 -2.57 -2.31 -8.67
C ALA A 83 -2.96 -2.43 -7.19
N VAL A 84 -4.16 -2.92 -6.91
CA VAL A 84 -4.67 -3.10 -5.54
C VAL A 84 -5.37 -4.45 -5.39
N PHE A 85 -5.10 -5.14 -4.28
CA PHE A 85 -5.63 -6.48 -4.00
C PHE A 85 -6.23 -6.55 -2.59
N SER A 86 -7.37 -7.24 -2.48
CA SER A 86 -7.90 -7.67 -1.18
C SER A 86 -7.21 -8.98 -0.76
N VAL A 87 -6.92 -9.14 0.53
CA VAL A 87 -6.41 -10.40 1.10
C VAL A 87 -7.51 -11.45 1.24
N LEU A 88 -8.77 -11.03 1.24
CA LEU A 88 -9.91 -11.94 1.40
C LEU A 88 -10.27 -12.58 0.06
N THR A 89 -10.34 -13.92 0.07
CA THR A 89 -10.64 -14.75 -1.11
C THR A 89 -12.05 -15.34 -1.10
N ARG A 90 -12.76 -15.22 0.03
CA ARG A 90 -14.12 -15.71 0.24
C ARG A 90 -14.82 -14.85 1.28
N ILE A 91 -16.14 -14.98 1.35
CA ILE A 91 -16.95 -14.36 2.42
C ILE A 91 -16.59 -15.04 3.74
N VAL A 92 -16.22 -14.25 4.74
CA VAL A 92 -15.88 -14.69 6.10
C VAL A 92 -16.42 -13.69 7.11
N THR A 93 -16.59 -14.12 8.36
CA THR A 93 -16.82 -13.19 9.47
C THR A 93 -15.57 -12.33 9.73
N LEU A 94 -15.74 -11.19 10.41
CA LEU A 94 -14.63 -10.33 10.77
C LEU A 94 -13.61 -11.05 11.67
N GLU A 95 -14.10 -11.86 12.61
CA GLU A 95 -13.23 -12.64 13.51
C GLU A 95 -12.37 -13.65 12.74
N GLU A 96 -12.96 -14.38 11.79
CA GLU A 96 -12.22 -15.30 10.93
C GLU A 96 -11.20 -14.57 10.05
N ALA A 97 -11.55 -13.39 9.54
CA ALA A 97 -10.64 -12.55 8.76
C ALA A 97 -9.39 -12.16 9.57
N PHE A 98 -9.57 -11.77 10.83
CA PHE A 98 -8.46 -11.45 11.73
C PHE A 98 -7.66 -12.69 12.14
N ARG A 99 -8.32 -13.79 12.48
CA ARG A 99 -7.66 -15.04 12.88
C ARG A 99 -6.78 -15.60 11.77
N GLY A 100 -7.22 -15.50 10.52
CA GLY A 100 -6.47 -15.91 9.33
C GLY A 100 -5.65 -14.80 8.66
N ALA A 101 -5.50 -13.63 9.27
CA ALA A 101 -4.94 -12.45 8.60
C ALA A 101 -3.55 -12.69 8.01
N PHE A 102 -2.67 -13.35 8.76
CA PHE A 102 -1.33 -13.70 8.29
C PHE A 102 -1.36 -14.56 7.03
N ASP A 103 -2.11 -15.67 7.06
CA ASP A 103 -2.23 -16.59 5.92
C ASP A 103 -2.86 -15.92 4.71
N ASN A 104 -3.86 -15.06 4.94
CA ASN A 104 -4.53 -14.30 3.88
C ASN A 104 -3.55 -13.34 3.20
N ILE A 105 -2.78 -12.57 3.99
CA ILE A 105 -1.74 -11.66 3.47
C ILE A 105 -0.68 -12.47 2.72
N TYR A 106 -0.18 -13.56 3.29
CA TYR A 106 0.84 -14.40 2.67
C TYR A 106 0.39 -14.94 1.31
N ARG A 107 -0.83 -15.51 1.24
CA ARG A 107 -1.39 -16.06 0.00
C ARG A 107 -1.60 -14.99 -1.06
N ALA A 108 -2.14 -13.83 -0.69
CA ALA A 108 -2.32 -12.71 -1.60
C ALA A 108 -0.98 -12.24 -2.16
N SER A 109 0.01 -11.97 -1.29
CA SER A 109 1.36 -11.55 -1.67
C SER A 109 2.05 -12.58 -2.58
N ARG A 110 1.96 -13.88 -2.25
CA ARG A 110 2.52 -14.96 -3.09
C ARG A 110 1.90 -14.96 -4.47
N ASN A 111 0.57 -14.77 -4.59
CA ASN A 111 -0.11 -14.77 -5.87
C ASN A 111 0.22 -13.53 -6.70
N VAL A 112 0.32 -12.36 -6.07
CA VAL A 112 0.83 -11.14 -6.71
C VAL A 112 2.23 -11.37 -7.28
N ALA A 113 3.15 -11.91 -6.48
CA ALA A 113 4.50 -12.21 -6.93
C ALA A 113 4.53 -13.25 -8.07
N ALA A 114 3.70 -14.29 -8.00
CA ALA A 114 3.59 -15.29 -9.05
C ALA A 114 3.08 -14.68 -10.38
N ALA A 115 2.08 -13.79 -10.32
CA ALA A 115 1.55 -13.08 -11.48
C ALA A 115 2.62 -12.17 -12.12
N LEU A 116 3.38 -11.43 -11.31
CA LEU A 116 4.51 -10.63 -11.78
C LEU A 116 5.57 -11.51 -12.47
N ALA A 117 5.94 -12.64 -11.87
CA ALA A 117 6.92 -13.55 -12.43
C ALA A 117 6.46 -14.16 -13.77
N ILE A 118 5.16 -14.44 -13.93
CA ILE A 118 4.58 -14.85 -15.22
C ILE A 118 4.73 -13.74 -16.26
N GLY A 119 4.40 -12.50 -15.91
CA GLY A 119 4.55 -11.34 -16.79
C GLY A 119 6.01 -11.13 -17.23
N MET A 120 6.95 -11.22 -16.29
CA MET A 120 8.39 -11.09 -16.58
C MET A 120 8.89 -12.16 -17.54
N ARG A 121 8.47 -13.43 -17.38
CA ARG A 121 8.85 -14.52 -18.29
C ARG A 121 8.23 -14.43 -19.66
N SER A 122 7.11 -13.72 -19.80
CA SER A 122 6.42 -13.56 -21.09
C SER A 122 6.91 -12.37 -21.90
N ALA A 123 7.66 -11.46 -21.25
CA ALA A 123 8.23 -10.27 -21.86
C ALA A 123 9.69 -10.44 -22.33
N GLY A 124 10.32 -11.58 -22.01
CA GLY A 124 11.65 -12.00 -22.50
C GLY A 124 11.52 -13.17 -23.47
#